data_AF-A0A7J3FBR4-F1
#
_entry.id   AF-A0A7J3FBR4-F1
#
_cell.length_a   1.000
_cell.length_b   1.000
_cell.length_c   1.000
_cell.angle_alpha   90.00
_cell.angle_beta   90.00
_cell.angle_gamma   90.00
#
_symmetry.space_group_name_H-M   'P 1'
#
loop_
_entity.id
_entity.type
_entity.pdbx_description
1 polymer ?
#
loop_
_entity_poly.entity_id
_entity_poly.type
_entity_poly.pdbx_seq_one_letter_code
_entity_poly.pdbx_strand_id
1 'polypeptide(L)'
;MSEIEDKINECIEELSRYRYFSREVEEAIKNFEKLKEQIKNLTRENIDYVISGVEEGYRSSLPYSGFIPKTVGNLKLIKEWLESKKAEV
;
A
#
# COMPACT_ATOMS: atom_id res chain seq x y z
N MET A 1 -4.84 16.66 0.98
CA MET A 1 -4.61 15.24 0.65
C MET A 1 -5.00 14.43 1.88
N SER A 2 -5.57 13.24 1.69
CA SER A 2 -5.93 12.38 2.82
C SER A 2 -4.65 11.84 3.47
N GLU A 3 -4.59 11.72 4.79
CA GLU A 3 -3.43 11.18 5.52
C GLU A 3 -2.95 9.84 4.94
N ILE A 4 -3.89 9.00 4.49
CA ILE A 4 -3.59 7.69 3.88
C ILE A 4 -3.00 7.81 2.49
N GLU A 5 -3.40 8.81 1.69
CA GLU A 5 -2.76 9.07 0.40
C GLU A 5 -1.28 9.45 0.59
N ASP A 6 -0.98 10.23 1.63
CA ASP A 6 0.39 10.62 1.97
C ASP A 6 1.21 9.40 2.41
N LYS A 7 0.63 8.48 3.19
CA LYS A 7 1.28 7.21 3.55
C LYS A 7 1.60 6.35 2.34
N ILE A 8 0.73 6.31 1.34
CA ILE A 8 1.00 5.60 0.09
C ILE A 8 2.11 6.30 -0.72
N ASN A 9 2.11 7.63 -0.76
CA ASN A 9 3.19 8.39 -1.42
C ASN A 9 4.55 8.10 -0.78
N GLU A 10 4.62 8.04 0.55
CA GLU A 10 5.84 7.68 1.28
C GLU A 10 6.36 6.28 0.89
N CYS A 11 5.48 5.29 0.68
CA CYS A 11 5.87 3.97 0.17
C CYS A 11 6.48 4.08 -1.23
N ILE A 12 5.83 4.84 -2.13
CA ILE A 12 6.32 5.05 -3.49
C ILE A 12 7.69 5.73 -3.48
N GLU A 13 7.89 6.75 -2.65
CA GLU A 13 9.16 7.47 -2.54
C GLU A 13 10.30 6.58 -2.04
N GLU A 14 10.04 5.73 -1.03
CA GLU A 14 11.04 4.80 -0.51
C GLU A 14 11.41 3.76 -1.57
N LEU A 15 10.41 3.16 -2.21
CA LEU A 15 10.60 2.17 -3.27
C LEU A 15 11.24 2.75 -4.53
N SER A 16 10.99 4.02 -4.86
CA SER A 16 11.54 4.65 -6.06
C SER A 16 13.07 4.66 -6.10
N ARG A 17 13.73 4.60 -4.92
CA ARG A 17 15.19 4.48 -4.80
C ARG A 17 15.73 3.16 -5.38
N TYR A 18 14.90 2.14 -5.43
CA TYR A 18 15.24 0.80 -5.91
C TYR A 18 14.63 0.47 -7.29
N ARG A 19 13.82 1.39 -7.85
CA ARG A 19 13.05 1.19 -9.11
C ARG A 19 13.93 0.73 -10.29
N TYR A 20 15.16 1.26 -10.40
CA TYR A 20 16.06 0.92 -11.51
C TYR A 20 16.71 -0.47 -11.35
N PHE A 21 16.73 -1.01 -10.14
CA PHE A 21 17.47 -2.23 -9.81
C PHE A 21 16.56 -3.46 -9.71
N SER A 22 15.24 -3.28 -9.63
CA SER A 22 14.29 -4.36 -9.47
C SER A 22 12.98 -4.09 -10.19
N ARG A 23 12.61 -5.00 -11.11
CA ARG A 23 11.30 -5.00 -11.77
C ARG A 23 10.17 -5.22 -10.76
N GLU A 24 10.42 -5.99 -9.71
CA GLU A 24 9.46 -6.22 -8.62
C GLU A 24 9.14 -4.91 -7.89
N VAL A 25 10.14 -4.06 -7.67
CA VAL A 25 9.93 -2.73 -7.08
C VAL A 25 9.13 -1.83 -8.01
N GLU A 26 9.41 -1.86 -9.31
CA GLU A 26 8.64 -1.08 -10.29
C GLU A 26 7.15 -1.50 -10.29
N GLU A 27 6.88 -2.81 -10.24
CA GLU A 27 5.53 -3.37 -10.13
C GLU A 27 4.86 -2.99 -8.81
N ALA A 28 5.58 -3.03 -7.69
CA ALA A 28 5.09 -2.59 -6.39
C ALA A 28 4.68 -1.11 -6.41
N ILE A 29 5.47 -0.23 -7.04
CA ILE A 29 5.12 1.19 -7.18
C ILE A 29 3.83 1.36 -8.00
N LYS A 30 3.68 0.63 -9.11
CA LYS A 30 2.43 0.66 -9.91
C LYS A 30 1.24 0.17 -9.10
N ASN A 31 1.42 -0.84 -8.25
CA ASN A 31 0.38 -1.32 -7.36
C ASN A 31 -0.01 -0.27 -6.31
N PHE A 32 0.94 0.50 -5.77
CA PHE A 32 0.64 1.63 -4.88
C PHE A 32 -0.08 2.77 -5.59
N GLU A 33 0.28 3.10 -6.84
CA GLU A 33 -0.45 4.08 -7.65
C GLU A 33 -1.90 3.63 -7.89
N LYS A 34 -2.11 2.35 -8.19
CA LYS A 34 -3.46 1.76 -8.30
C LYS A 34 -4.21 1.82 -6.98
N LEU A 35 -3.55 1.52 -5.86
CA LEU A 35 -4.15 1.58 -4.54
C LEU A 35 -4.66 2.99 -4.22
N LYS A 36 -3.91 4.05 -4.58
CA LYS A 36 -4.37 5.45 -4.42
C LYS A 36 -5.70 5.71 -5.12
N GLU A 37 -5.90 5.16 -6.31
CA GLU A 37 -7.16 5.34 -7.04
C GLU A 37 -8.29 4.48 -6.46
N GLN A 38 -7.96 3.30 -5.93
CA GLN A 38 -8.93 2.43 -5.26
C GLN A 38 -9.43 3.04 -3.94
N ILE A 39 -8.56 3.64 -3.12
CA ILE A 39 -8.96 4.22 -1.84
C ILE A 39 -9.91 5.43 -1.98
N LYS A 40 -9.88 6.11 -3.14
CA LYS A 40 -10.81 7.20 -3.46
C LYS A 40 -12.22 6.71 -3.80
N ASN A 41 -12.34 5.44 -4.21
CA ASN A 41 -13.58 4.84 -4.71
C ASN A 41 -13.87 3.51 -3.98
N LEU A 42 -13.73 3.50 -2.66
CA LEU A 42 -14.03 2.31 -1.86
C LEU A 42 -15.54 2.05 -1.82
N THR A 43 -15.91 0.80 -2.04
CA THR A 43 -17.28 0.30 -1.97
C THR A 43 -17.30 -0.98 -1.15
N ARG A 44 -18.48 -1.38 -0.67
CA ARG A 44 -18.67 -2.68 -0.01
C ARG A 44 -18.20 -3.86 -0.87
N GLU A 45 -18.28 -3.74 -2.18
CA GLU A 45 -17.95 -4.81 -3.12
C GLU A 45 -16.44 -4.94 -3.37
N ASN A 46 -15.67 -3.84 -3.25
CA ASN A 46 -14.24 -3.84 -3.57
C ASN A 46 -13.33 -3.81 -2.34
N ILE A 47 -13.83 -3.41 -1.18
CA ILE A 47 -12.98 -3.15 -0.01
C ILE A 47 -12.20 -4.39 0.46
N ASP A 48 -12.82 -5.57 0.40
CA ASP A 48 -12.16 -6.83 0.77
C ASP A 48 -11.03 -7.21 -0.19
N TYR A 49 -11.20 -6.92 -1.48
CA TYR A 49 -10.15 -7.10 -2.48
C TYR A 49 -8.99 -6.14 -2.22
N VAL A 50 -9.28 -4.89 -1.89
CA VAL A 50 -8.24 -3.88 -1.59
C VAL A 50 -7.47 -4.25 -0.32
N ILE A 51 -8.16 -4.67 0.75
CA ILE A 51 -7.53 -5.14 2.00
C ILE A 51 -6.61 -6.32 1.72
N SER A 52 -7.07 -7.31 0.94
CA SER A 52 -6.28 -8.50 0.59
C SER A 52 -5.02 -8.13 -0.17
N GLY A 53 -5.10 -7.21 -1.15
CA GLY A 53 -3.94 -6.73 -1.89
C GLY A 53 -2.91 -6.00 -1.01
N VAL A 54 -3.37 -5.19 -0.05
CA VAL A 54 -2.48 -4.52 0.92
C VAL A 54 -1.83 -5.55 1.85
N GLU A 55 -2.57 -6.58 2.29
CA GLU A 55 -2.03 -7.65 3.13
C GLU A 55 -0.98 -8.49 2.40
N GLU A 56 -1.22 -8.84 1.15
CA GLU A 56 -0.24 -9.54 0.30
C GLU A 56 1.02 -8.68 0.12
N GLY A 57 0.87 -7.39 -0.18
CA GLY A 57 1.98 -6.44 -0.27
C GLY A 57 2.77 -6.36 1.03
N TYR A 58 2.08 -6.32 2.18
CA TYR A 58 2.72 -6.34 3.50
C TYR A 58 3.55 -7.60 3.70
N ARG A 59 2.97 -8.79 3.48
CA ARG A 59 3.68 -10.07 3.63
C ARG A 59 4.90 -10.17 2.73
N SER A 60 4.78 -9.75 1.47
CA SER A 60 5.88 -9.74 0.50
C SER A 60 6.98 -8.74 0.86
N SER A 61 6.64 -7.65 1.57
CA SER A 61 7.60 -6.63 2.01
C SER A 61 8.39 -7.02 3.28
N LEU A 62 7.89 -7.95 4.10
CA LEU A 62 8.50 -8.33 5.38
C LEU A 62 9.98 -8.77 5.28
N PRO A 63 10.39 -9.61 4.30
CA PRO A 63 11.79 -10.00 4.14
C PRO A 63 12.73 -8.83 3.89
N TYR A 64 12.20 -7.70 3.39
CA TYR A 64 12.96 -6.51 3.04
C TYR A 64 12.81 -5.39 4.08
N SER A 65 12.25 -5.68 5.25
CA SER A 65 11.94 -4.68 6.28
C SER A 65 13.14 -3.85 6.75
N GLY A 66 14.37 -4.37 6.66
CA GLY A 66 15.60 -3.60 6.93
C GLY A 66 15.95 -2.57 5.85
N PHE A 67 15.43 -2.70 4.64
CA PHE A 67 15.70 -1.82 3.48
C PHE A 67 14.54 -0.88 3.15
N ILE A 68 13.31 -1.31 3.43
CA ILE A 68 12.06 -0.57 3.18
C ILE A 68 11.18 -0.45 4.44
N PRO A 69 11.72 0.03 5.57
CA PRO A 69 11.01 0.07 6.84
C PRO A 69 9.75 0.94 6.80
N LYS A 70 9.75 2.04 6.03
CA LYS A 70 8.57 2.90 5.93
C LYS A 70 7.44 2.20 5.20
N THR A 71 7.75 1.51 4.11
CA THR A 71 6.77 0.76 3.31
C THR A 71 6.07 -0.29 4.18
N VAL A 72 6.85 -1.07 4.95
CA VAL A 72 6.30 -2.08 5.87
C VAL A 72 5.40 -1.44 6.94
N GLY A 73 5.85 -0.35 7.56
CA GLY A 73 5.06 0.37 8.57
C GLY A 73 3.77 0.96 8.01
N ASN A 74 3.85 1.62 6.85
CA ASN A 74 2.72 2.28 6.22
C ASN A 74 1.69 1.27 5.67
N LEU A 75 2.13 0.13 5.12
CA LEU A 75 1.21 -0.93 4.70
C LEU A 75 0.33 -1.44 5.85
N LYS A 76 0.89 -1.53 7.07
CA LYS A 76 0.12 -1.87 8.26
C LYS A 76 -0.93 -0.81 8.58
N LEU A 77 -0.54 0.47 8.58
CA LEU A 77 -1.46 1.59 8.83
C LEU A 77 -2.58 1.68 7.78
N ILE A 78 -2.23 1.49 6.51
CA ILE A 78 -3.20 1.48 5.40
C ILE A 78 -4.20 0.34 5.58
N LYS A 79 -3.73 -0.86 5.96
CA LYS A 79 -4.63 -1.99 6.23
C LYS A 79 -5.58 -1.68 7.39
N GLU A 80 -5.08 -1.20 8.51
CA GLU A 80 -5.91 -0.84 9.68
C GLU A 80 -6.98 0.20 9.31
N TRP A 81 -6.63 1.19 8.49
CA TRP A 81 -7.58 2.18 7.99
C TRP A 81 -8.62 1.57 7.04
N LEU A 82 -8.23 0.68 6.13
CA LEU A 82 -9.17 -0.02 5.25
C LEU A 82 -10.15 -0.89 6.05
N GLU A 83 -9.68 -1.57 7.09
CA GLU A 83 -10.52 -2.36 7.99
C GLU A 83 -11.51 -1.46 8.76
N SER A 84 -11.08 -0.28 9.20
CA SER A 84 -11.98 0.69 9.83
C SER A 84 -13.04 1.17 8.84
N LYS A 85 -12.64 1.46 7.59
CA LYS A 85 -13.58 1.85 6.53
C LYS A 85 -14.59 0.75 6.25
N LYS A 86 -14.17 -0.51 6.20
CA LYS A 86 -15.07 -1.66 6.01
C LYS A 86 -16.21 -1.72 7.04
N ALA A 87 -15.94 -1.33 8.29
CA ALA A 87 -16.96 -1.27 9.33
C ALA A 87 -17.96 -0.10 9.14
N GLU A 88 -17.57 0.94 8.40
CA GLU A 88 -18.38 2.12 8.11
C GLU A 88 -19.20 2.01 6.82
N VAL A 89 -18.71 1.28 5.80
CA VAL A 89 -19.37 1.23 4.47
C VAL A 89 -20.66 0.44 4.50
#